data_AF-A0A7T1HXM2-F1
#
_entry.id   AF-A0A7T1HXM2-F1
#
_cell.length_a   1.000
_cell.length_b   1.000
_cell.length_c   1.000
_cell.angle_alpha   90.00
_cell.angle_beta   90.00
_cell.angle_gamma   90.00
#
_symmetry.space_group_name_H-M   'P 1'
#
loop_
_entity.id
_entity.type
_entity.pdbx_description
1 polymer ?
#
loop_
_entity_poly.entity_id
_entity_poly.type
_entity_poly.pdbx_seq_one_letter_code
_entity_poly.pdbx_strand_id
1 'polypeptide(L)'
;MSLSSAAVAQAAALPSLGLLSPPALAHRSVVIVAAGGRDLVWPQERIASALLQRSGGRPVHLLLHGGARGADRAIGRAAQQLGWRVQALAADWRRHGRAAGPIRNRLLLEQALVEAQAHTSPAFSASVLVIAFPGGPGTASLVQQARRCSSRSPVPVVVMEVPPPFSPEPLAA
;
A
#
# COMPACT_ATOMS: atom_id res chain seq x y z
N MET A 1 18.06 -12.61 -80.30
CA MET A 1 17.90 -11.18 -80.00
C MET A 1 16.47 -10.92 -79.58
N SER A 2 16.25 -10.68 -78.29
CA SER A 2 15.29 -9.72 -77.72
C SER A 2 14.94 -10.17 -76.31
N LEU A 3 15.50 -9.44 -75.35
CA LEU A 3 15.24 -9.52 -73.92
C LEU A 3 14.03 -8.64 -73.61
N SER A 4 13.24 -9.03 -72.60
CA SER A 4 12.49 -8.20 -71.64
C SER A 4 11.12 -8.80 -71.37
N SER A 5 10.58 -8.80 -70.16
CA SER A 5 11.09 -8.41 -68.84
C SER A 5 10.01 -8.91 -67.88
N ALA A 6 10.39 -9.73 -66.91
CA ALA A 6 9.47 -10.18 -65.86
C ALA A 6 9.17 -8.99 -64.94
N ALA A 7 7.90 -8.60 -64.85
CA ALA A 7 7.44 -7.60 -63.90
C ALA A 7 7.57 -8.17 -62.49
N VAL A 8 8.66 -7.83 -61.80
CA VAL A 8 8.85 -8.07 -60.37
C VAL A 8 7.92 -7.10 -59.63
N ALA A 9 6.86 -7.63 -59.03
CA ALA A 9 6.04 -6.89 -58.10
C ALA A 9 6.89 -6.56 -56.86
N GLN A 10 7.29 -5.29 -56.72
CA GLN A 10 7.85 -4.78 -55.47
C GLN A 10 6.73 -4.73 -54.43
N ALA A 11 6.72 -5.70 -53.52
CA ALA A 11 5.99 -5.58 -52.27
C ALA A 11 6.66 -4.49 -51.44
N ALA A 12 6.04 -3.30 -51.40
CA ALA A 12 6.46 -2.24 -50.50
C ALA A 12 6.38 -2.77 -49.05
N ALA A 13 7.53 -2.82 -48.38
CA ALA A 13 7.60 -3.15 -46.97
C ALA A 13 6.83 -2.07 -46.19
N LEU A 14 5.68 -2.46 -45.63
CA LEU A 14 5.01 -1.66 -44.62
C LEU A 14 6.00 -1.48 -43.46
N PRO A 15 6.21 -0.25 -42.96
CA PRO A 15 6.98 -0.07 -41.74
C PRO A 15 6.27 -0.90 -40.66
N SER A 16 7.02 -1.79 -40.01
CA SER A 16 6.57 -2.49 -38.82
C SER A 16 6.14 -1.43 -37.81
N LEU A 17 4.84 -1.12 -37.78
CA LEU A 17 4.20 -0.41 -36.69
C LEU A 17 4.57 -1.22 -35.46
N GLY A 18 5.57 -0.73 -34.72
CA GLY A 18 5.96 -1.29 -33.46
C GLY A 18 4.68 -1.47 -32.69
N LEU A 19 4.36 -2.73 -32.38
CA LEU A 19 3.25 -3.07 -31.51
C LEU A 19 3.57 -2.37 -30.20
N LEU A 20 3.08 -1.13 -30.05
CA LEU A 20 2.76 -0.58 -28.75
C LEU A 20 1.91 -1.67 -28.15
N SER A 21 2.52 -2.43 -27.25
CA SER A 21 1.76 -3.37 -26.44
C SER A 21 0.57 -2.56 -25.93
N PRO A 22 -0.68 -3.05 -26.07
CA PRO A 22 -1.80 -2.41 -25.39
C PRO A 22 -1.33 -2.18 -23.95
N PRO A 23 -1.64 -1.05 -23.28
CA PRO A 23 -1.15 -0.81 -21.93
C PRO A 23 -1.53 -2.05 -21.13
N ALA A 24 -0.55 -2.92 -20.90
CA ALA A 24 -0.80 -4.20 -20.27
C ALA A 24 -1.43 -3.79 -18.95
N LEU A 25 -2.57 -4.36 -18.61
CA LEU A 25 -3.20 -4.18 -17.31
C LEU A 25 -2.13 -4.51 -16.27
N ALA A 26 -1.35 -3.51 -15.87
CA ALA A 26 -0.17 -3.73 -15.05
C ALA A 26 -0.71 -4.41 -13.81
N HIS A 27 -0.22 -5.62 -13.51
CA HIS A 27 -0.72 -6.35 -12.37
C HIS A 27 -0.52 -5.46 -11.14
N ARG A 28 -1.63 -5.00 -10.56
CA ARG A 28 -1.63 -3.99 -9.50
C ARG A 28 -1.57 -4.70 -8.17
N SER A 29 -0.54 -4.43 -7.40
CA SER A 29 -0.41 -4.93 -6.03
C SER A 29 -0.24 -3.78 -5.04
N VAL A 30 -0.26 -4.11 -3.74
CA VAL A 30 -0.12 -3.13 -2.67
C VAL A 30 0.83 -3.61 -1.58
N VAL A 31 1.50 -2.62 -0.98
CA VAL A 31 2.07 -2.71 0.37
C VAL A 31 1.22 -1.83 1.27
N ILE A 32 0.74 -2.39 2.37
CA ILE A 32 -0.19 -1.68 3.26
C ILE A 32 0.57 -1.14 4.48
N VAL A 33 0.31 0.12 4.83
CA VAL A 33 0.64 0.67 6.15
C VAL A 33 -0.66 0.98 6.87
N ALA A 34 -0.88 0.41 8.05
CA ALA A 34 -2.12 0.59 8.78
C ALA A 34 -1.88 1.01 10.23
N ALA A 35 -2.76 1.88 10.74
CA ALA A 35 -2.74 2.35 12.12
C ALA A 35 -4.14 2.75 12.59
N GLY A 36 -4.31 2.85 13.90
CA GLY A 36 -5.53 3.39 14.52
C GLY A 36 -5.35 3.75 15.99
N GLY A 37 -6.47 4.06 16.65
CA GLY A 37 -6.53 4.43 18.06
C GLY A 37 -6.19 3.29 19.02
N ARG A 38 -5.85 3.65 20.26
CA ARG A 38 -5.48 2.72 21.32
C ARG A 38 -6.62 2.35 22.26
N ASP A 39 -7.64 3.21 22.30
CA ASP A 39 -8.64 3.28 23.38
C ASP A 39 -10.07 3.03 22.88
N LEU A 40 -10.20 2.35 21.73
CA LEU A 40 -11.47 1.89 21.16
C LEU A 40 -11.50 0.36 21.17
N VAL A 41 -12.69 -0.20 21.10
CA VAL A 41 -12.95 -1.61 20.81
C VAL A 41 -12.71 -1.84 19.33
N TRP A 42 -11.90 -2.86 19.03
CA TRP A 42 -11.49 -3.21 17.67
C TRP A 42 -11.95 -4.62 17.30
N PRO A 43 -13.23 -4.80 16.89
CA PRO A 43 -13.73 -6.09 16.45
C PRO A 43 -12.92 -6.60 15.26
N GLN A 44 -12.41 -7.82 15.38
CA GLN A 44 -11.46 -8.38 14.43
C GLN A 44 -12.06 -8.50 13.03
N GLU A 45 -13.33 -8.86 12.93
CA GLU A 45 -14.08 -9.00 11.69
C GLU A 45 -14.24 -7.66 10.97
N ARG A 46 -14.48 -6.57 11.72
CA ARG A 46 -14.57 -5.22 11.15
C ARG A 46 -13.24 -4.74 10.61
N ILE A 47 -12.15 -5.02 11.33
CA ILE A 47 -10.80 -4.71 10.85
C ILE A 47 -10.50 -5.51 9.57
N ALA A 48 -10.73 -6.82 9.58
CA ALA A 48 -10.50 -7.68 8.42
C ALA A 48 -11.32 -7.23 7.20
N SER A 49 -12.61 -6.95 7.39
CA SER A 49 -13.49 -6.42 6.33
C SER A 49 -12.98 -5.09 5.79
N ALA A 50 -12.57 -4.16 6.65
CA ALA A 50 -12.06 -2.86 6.22
C ALA A 50 -10.75 -2.98 5.43
N LEU A 51 -9.85 -3.89 5.84
CA LEU A 51 -8.60 -4.21 5.15
C LEU A 51 -8.89 -4.81 3.76
N LEU A 52 -9.76 -5.83 3.69
CA LEU A 52 -10.15 -6.49 2.44
C LEU A 52 -10.79 -5.51 1.45
N GLN A 53 -11.80 -4.76 1.90
CA GLN A 53 -12.50 -3.78 1.06
C GLN A 53 -11.53 -2.74 0.45
N ARG A 54 -10.57 -2.26 1.24
CA ARG A 54 -9.60 -1.25 0.77
C ARG A 54 -8.47 -1.84 -0.07
N SER A 55 -8.07 -3.09 0.20
CA SER A 55 -7.16 -3.81 -0.69
C SER A 55 -7.79 -4.03 -2.07
N GLY A 56 -9.11 -4.12 -2.17
CA GLY A 56 -9.83 -4.20 -3.44
C GLY A 56 -9.48 -5.44 -4.26
N GLY A 57 -9.13 -6.54 -3.60
CA GLY A 57 -8.70 -7.79 -4.24
C GLY A 57 -7.28 -7.76 -4.82
N ARG A 58 -6.55 -6.65 -4.67
CA ARG A 58 -5.14 -6.56 -5.10
C ARG A 58 -4.26 -7.46 -4.23
N PRO A 59 -3.26 -8.17 -4.80
CA PRO A 59 -2.27 -8.88 -4.01
C PRO A 59 -1.59 -7.94 -2.99
N VAL A 60 -1.50 -8.40 -1.75
CA VAL A 60 -0.84 -7.68 -0.64
C VAL A 60 0.51 -8.31 -0.37
N HIS A 61 1.60 -7.60 -0.64
CA HIS A 61 2.95 -8.13 -0.41
C HIS A 61 3.37 -8.08 1.05
N LEU A 62 2.95 -7.03 1.77
CA LEU A 62 3.31 -6.79 3.16
C LEU A 62 2.30 -5.83 3.79
N LEU A 63 1.92 -6.11 5.04
CA LEU A 63 1.24 -5.17 5.91
C LEU A 63 2.15 -4.72 7.06
N LEU A 64 2.32 -3.41 7.20
CA LEU A 64 3.15 -2.73 8.19
C LEU A 64 2.27 -1.99 9.21
N HIS A 65 2.58 -2.12 10.49
CA HIS A 65 1.87 -1.39 11.56
C HIS A 65 2.80 -1.04 12.74
N GLY A 66 2.31 -0.26 13.70
CA GLY A 66 3.14 0.26 14.80
C GLY A 66 3.35 -0.62 16.02
N GLY A 67 2.71 -1.79 16.07
CA GLY A 67 2.76 -2.70 17.20
C GLY A 67 2.18 -2.17 18.52
N ALA A 68 1.50 -1.01 18.54
CA ALA A 68 0.89 -0.48 19.76
C ALA A 68 -0.31 -1.32 20.23
N ARG A 69 -0.76 -1.12 21.49
CA ARG A 69 -2.05 -1.68 21.94
C ARG A 69 -3.23 -1.08 21.15
N GLY A 70 -4.38 -1.76 21.18
CA GLY A 70 -5.57 -1.35 20.43
C GLY A 70 -5.49 -1.72 18.96
N ALA A 71 -5.74 -0.75 18.07
CA ALA A 71 -5.90 -0.98 16.64
C ALA A 71 -4.72 -1.74 16.01
N ASP A 72 -3.49 -1.33 16.32
CA ASP A 72 -2.30 -1.94 15.73
C ASP A 72 -2.21 -3.46 16.01
N ARG A 73 -2.58 -3.92 17.22
CA ARG A 73 -2.64 -5.36 17.52
C ARG A 73 -3.77 -6.05 16.76
N ALA A 74 -4.94 -5.43 16.68
CA ALA A 74 -6.10 -5.99 15.97
C ALA A 74 -5.84 -6.08 14.45
N ILE A 75 -5.20 -5.05 13.87
CA ILE A 75 -4.72 -5.00 12.49
C ILE A 75 -3.74 -6.15 12.22
N GLY A 76 -2.73 -6.33 13.06
CA GLY A 76 -1.75 -7.40 12.89
C GLY A 76 -2.40 -8.79 12.89
N ARG A 77 -3.31 -9.05 13.83
CA ARG A 77 -4.05 -10.32 13.92
C ARG A 77 -4.97 -10.55 12.72
N ALA A 78 -5.73 -9.54 12.31
CA ALA A 78 -6.61 -9.63 11.15
C ALA A 78 -5.80 -9.92 9.87
N ALA A 79 -4.69 -9.22 9.66
CA ALA A 79 -3.83 -9.45 8.50
C ALA A 79 -3.21 -10.86 8.48
N GLN A 80 -2.81 -11.39 9.63
CA GLN A 80 -2.34 -12.78 9.75
C GLN A 80 -3.45 -13.78 9.40
N GLN A 81 -4.68 -13.57 9.85
CA GLN A 81 -5.82 -14.43 9.49
C GLN A 81 -6.15 -14.39 7.99
N LEU A 82 -5.91 -13.25 7.33
CA LEU A 82 -6.04 -13.11 5.88
C LEU A 82 -4.87 -13.76 5.11
N GLY A 83 -3.90 -14.37 5.81
CA GLY A 83 -2.73 -15.01 5.21
C GLY A 83 -1.67 -14.04 4.70
N TRP A 84 -1.70 -12.77 5.13
CA TRP A 84 -0.76 -11.76 4.67
C TRP A 84 0.54 -11.76 5.48
N ARG A 85 1.64 -11.38 4.85
CA ARG A 85 2.90 -11.08 5.57
C ARG A 85 2.70 -9.82 6.41
N VAL A 86 3.07 -9.88 7.69
CA VAL A 86 2.87 -8.77 8.65
C VAL A 86 4.18 -8.42 9.33
N GLN A 87 4.46 -7.12 9.45
CA GLN A 87 5.57 -6.61 10.23
C GLN A 87 5.12 -5.47 11.15
N ALA A 88 5.45 -5.59 12.43
CA ALA A 88 5.26 -4.55 13.42
C ALA A 88 6.56 -3.76 13.63
N LEU A 89 6.47 -2.43 13.69
CA LEU A 89 7.59 -1.57 14.06
C LEU A 89 7.26 -0.81 15.34
N ALA A 90 7.79 -1.26 16.46
CA ALA A 90 7.61 -0.60 17.74
C ALA A 90 8.35 0.75 17.76
N ALA A 91 7.75 1.75 18.40
CA ALA A 91 8.41 3.04 18.62
C ALA A 91 9.40 2.96 19.79
N ASP A 92 10.61 3.49 19.59
CA ASP A 92 11.64 3.57 20.63
C ASP A 92 11.42 4.79 21.54
N TRP A 93 10.48 4.64 22.46
CA TRP A 93 10.12 5.69 23.44
C TRP A 93 11.27 6.03 24.38
N ARG A 94 12.15 5.05 24.70
CA ARG A 94 13.28 5.26 25.59
C ARG A 94 14.28 6.24 24.98
N ARG A 95 14.56 6.10 23.68
CA ARG A 95 15.52 6.95 22.97
C ARG A 95 14.93 8.30 22.54
N HIS A 96 13.70 8.31 22.04
CA HIS A 96 13.15 9.48 21.34
C HIS A 96 11.99 10.17 22.06
N GLY A 97 11.56 9.66 23.21
CA GLY A 97 10.45 10.21 23.98
C GLY A 97 9.20 10.42 23.11
N ARG A 98 8.59 11.61 23.20
CA ARG A 98 7.37 11.95 22.45
C ARG A 98 7.53 11.88 20.93
N ALA A 99 8.74 12.06 20.41
CA ALA A 99 9.01 12.00 18.97
C ALA A 99 9.08 10.56 18.43
N ALA A 100 9.18 9.55 19.31
CA ALA A 100 9.31 8.15 18.91
C ALA A 100 8.19 7.67 17.98
N GLY A 101 6.95 8.05 18.28
CA GLY A 101 5.78 7.71 17.45
C GLY A 101 5.88 8.28 16.02
N PRO A 102 5.99 9.61 15.85
CA PRO A 102 6.18 10.23 14.54
C PRO A 102 7.41 9.74 13.78
N ILE A 103 8.54 9.50 14.44
CA ILE A 103 9.76 8.94 13.81
C ILE A 103 9.46 7.54 13.28
N ARG A 104 8.86 6.67 14.10
CA ARG A 104 8.45 5.33 13.67
C ARG A 104 7.45 5.37 12.52
N ASN A 105 6.48 6.30 12.54
CA ASN A 105 5.52 6.45 11.44
C ASN A 105 6.23 6.75 10.11
N ARG A 106 7.28 7.57 10.15
CA ARG A 106 8.12 7.82 8.98
C ARG A 106 8.79 6.55 8.48
N LEU A 107 9.41 5.79 9.41
CA LEU A 107 10.10 4.54 9.08
C LEU A 107 9.15 3.50 8.46
N LEU A 108 7.89 3.41 8.92
CA LEU A 108 6.89 2.53 8.29
C LEU A 108 6.64 2.91 6.83
N LEU A 109 6.51 4.21 6.53
CA LEU A 109 6.29 4.69 5.17
C LEU A 109 7.52 4.47 4.30
N GLU A 110 8.72 4.78 4.80
CA GLU A 110 9.99 4.55 4.10
C GLU A 110 10.16 3.06 3.75
N GLN A 111 9.91 2.15 4.70
CA GLN A 111 9.99 0.72 4.44
C GLN A 111 8.92 0.26 3.43
N ALA A 112 7.70 0.78 3.50
CA ALA A 112 6.65 0.45 2.55
C ALA A 112 6.97 0.90 1.12
N LEU A 113 7.60 2.07 0.98
CA LEU A 113 8.05 2.59 -0.31
C LEU A 113 9.13 1.73 -0.93
N VAL A 114 10.12 1.30 -0.15
CA VAL A 114 11.18 0.39 -0.61
C VAL A 114 10.58 -0.95 -1.06
N GLU A 115 9.68 -1.53 -0.26
CA GLU A 115 9.03 -2.79 -0.61
C GLU A 115 8.19 -2.64 -1.90
N ALA A 116 7.37 -1.59 -2.01
CA ALA A 116 6.56 -1.36 -3.20
C ALA A 116 7.42 -1.10 -4.45
N GLN A 117 8.52 -0.35 -4.32
CA GLN A 117 9.43 -0.14 -5.45
C GLN A 117 10.08 -1.44 -5.92
N ALA A 118 10.43 -2.34 -5.00
CA ALA A 118 11.00 -3.65 -5.34
C ALA A 118 10.01 -4.55 -6.12
N HIS A 119 8.70 -4.35 -5.95
CA HIS A 119 7.64 -5.06 -6.70
C HIS A 119 7.12 -4.27 -7.92
N THR A 120 7.84 -3.23 -8.36
CA THR A 120 7.45 -2.41 -9.51
C THR A 120 8.41 -2.60 -10.68
N SER A 121 7.86 -2.83 -11.87
CA SER A 121 8.56 -3.00 -13.15
C SER A 121 7.65 -2.56 -14.31
N PRO A 122 8.09 -2.57 -15.57
CA PRO A 122 7.22 -2.21 -16.70
C PRO A 122 5.93 -3.05 -16.82
N ALA A 123 5.92 -4.29 -16.31
CA ALA A 123 4.76 -5.19 -16.35
C ALA A 123 3.97 -5.26 -15.04
N PHE A 124 4.58 -4.89 -13.91
CA PHE A 124 4.00 -5.00 -12.57
C PHE A 124 4.05 -3.65 -11.85
N SER A 125 2.96 -3.23 -11.22
CA SER A 125 2.92 -1.94 -10.53
C SER A 125 2.41 -2.11 -9.11
N ALA A 126 3.31 -1.92 -8.15
CA ALA A 126 2.94 -1.89 -6.74
C ALA A 126 2.76 -0.44 -6.26
N SER A 127 1.92 -0.29 -5.25
CA SER A 127 1.63 1.02 -4.62
C SER A 127 1.63 0.88 -3.11
N VAL A 128 1.84 1.98 -2.41
CA VAL A 128 1.66 2.04 -0.95
C VAL A 128 0.23 2.46 -0.65
N LEU A 129 -0.48 1.64 0.11
CA LEU A 129 -1.82 1.92 0.59
C LEU A 129 -1.79 2.16 2.10
N VAL A 130 -2.05 3.40 2.51
CA VAL A 130 -2.18 3.77 3.92
C VAL A 130 -3.63 3.66 4.35
N ILE A 131 -3.91 2.79 5.32
CA ILE A 131 -5.26 2.59 5.88
C ILE A 131 -5.26 3.14 7.31
N ALA A 132 -5.93 4.27 7.52
CA ALA A 132 -6.05 4.90 8.82
C ALA A 132 -7.41 4.61 9.44
N PHE A 133 -7.42 3.78 10.49
CA PHE A 133 -8.60 3.58 11.33
C PHE A 133 -8.78 4.78 12.28
N PRO A 134 -9.98 4.98 12.87
CA PRO A 134 -10.19 6.07 13.81
C PRO A 134 -9.15 6.07 14.93
N GLY A 135 -8.56 7.23 15.21
CA GLY A 135 -7.46 7.31 16.14
C GLY A 135 -7.05 8.73 16.46
N GLY A 136 -6.18 8.86 17.45
CA GLY A 136 -5.69 10.14 17.93
C GLY A 136 -4.48 10.69 17.17
N PRO A 137 -3.67 11.55 17.82
CA PRO A 137 -2.55 12.26 17.20
C PRO A 137 -1.54 11.35 16.47
N GLY A 138 -1.31 10.14 16.98
CA GLY A 138 -0.41 9.17 16.34
C GLY A 138 -0.88 8.72 14.97
N THR A 139 -2.20 8.55 14.78
CA THR A 139 -2.78 8.17 13.48
C THR A 139 -2.83 9.38 12.55
N ALA A 140 -3.23 10.54 13.05
CA ALA A 140 -3.20 11.80 12.29
C ALA A 140 -1.80 12.12 11.77
N SER A 141 -0.76 11.89 12.59
CA SER A 141 0.63 12.05 12.17
C SER A 141 1.01 11.11 11.01
N LEU A 142 0.58 9.85 11.02
CA LEU A 142 0.83 8.92 9.91
C LEU A 142 0.18 9.43 8.61
N VAL A 143 -1.11 9.81 8.68
CA VAL A 143 -1.86 10.36 7.53
C VAL A 143 -1.17 11.60 6.97
N GLN A 144 -0.78 12.53 7.83
CA GLN A 144 -0.09 13.76 7.42
C GLN A 144 1.24 13.47 6.74
N GLN A 145 2.04 12.55 7.29
CA GLN A 145 3.33 12.17 6.71
C GLN A 145 3.16 11.45 5.36
N ALA A 146 2.17 10.55 5.25
CA ALA A 146 1.86 9.86 3.99
C ALA A 146 1.44 10.82 2.87
N ARG A 147 0.56 11.78 3.18
CA ARG A 147 0.16 12.81 2.21
C ARG A 147 1.34 13.67 1.78
N ARG A 148 2.24 14.01 2.70
CA ARG A 148 3.46 14.80 2.41
C ARG A 148 4.46 14.04 1.54
N CYS A 149 4.67 12.75 1.76
CA CYS A 149 5.63 11.97 0.97
C CYS A 149 5.07 11.56 -0.40
N SER A 150 3.74 11.50 -0.56
CA SER A 150 3.08 11.08 -1.80
C SER A 150 3.54 11.85 -3.05
N SER A 151 3.80 13.16 -2.95
CA SER A 151 4.21 13.97 -4.11
C SER A 151 5.65 13.75 -4.57
N ARG A 152 6.47 13.10 -3.73
CA ARG A 152 7.90 12.84 -3.98
C ARG A 152 8.20 11.35 -4.08
N SER A 153 7.16 10.52 -4.00
CA SER A 153 7.30 9.08 -3.94
C SER A 153 7.60 8.50 -5.33
N PRO A 154 8.52 7.52 -5.45
CA PRO A 154 8.78 6.83 -6.71
C PRO A 154 7.64 5.88 -7.13
N VAL A 155 6.73 5.57 -6.21
CA VAL A 155 5.54 4.73 -6.44
C VAL A 155 4.27 5.45 -5.96
N PRO A 156 3.08 5.11 -6.46
CA PRO A 156 1.84 5.74 -5.97
C PRO A 156 1.63 5.49 -4.48
N VAL A 157 1.25 6.55 -3.74
CA VAL A 157 0.84 6.46 -2.33
C VAL A 157 -0.61 6.89 -2.24
N VAL A 158 -1.46 6.02 -1.69
CA VAL A 158 -2.90 6.29 -1.53
C VAL A 158 -3.23 6.24 -0.05
N VAL A 159 -3.96 7.23 0.45
CA VAL A 159 -4.43 7.27 1.84
C VAL A 159 -5.93 7.06 1.88
N MET A 160 -6.38 6.07 2.65
CA MET A 160 -7.79 5.78 2.87
C MET A 160 -8.08 5.76 4.37
N GLU A 161 -9.02 6.61 4.79
CA GLU A 161 -9.49 6.65 6.17
C GLU A 161 -10.70 5.71 6.34
N VAL A 162 -10.80 5.07 7.51
CA VAL A 162 -11.94 4.23 7.89
C VAL A 162 -12.85 5.07 8.79
N PRO A 163 -14.12 5.30 8.41
CA PRO A 163 -15.02 6.08 9.24
C PRO A 163 -15.42 5.32 10.51
N PRO A 164 -15.87 6.02 11.57
CA PRO A 164 -16.55 5.42 12.72
C PRO A 164 -17.86 4.71 12.27
N PRO A 165 -18.44 3.80 13.09
CA PRO A 165 -18.19 3.61 14.51
C PRO A 165 -17.19 2.49 14.84
N PHE A 166 -16.24 2.85 15.72
CA PHE A 166 -15.57 1.95 16.66
C PHE A 166 -15.84 2.55 18.04
N SER A 167 -16.43 1.76 18.94
CA SER A 167 -16.86 2.25 20.26
C SER A 167 -15.67 2.38 21.20
N PRO A 168 -15.67 3.31 22.19
CA PRO A 168 -14.69 3.26 23.27
C PRO A 168 -14.76 1.91 23.99
N GLU A 169 -13.64 1.47 24.57
CA GLU A 169 -13.66 0.35 25.53
C GLU A 169 -14.72 0.64 26.61
N PRO A 170 -15.46 -0.37 27.09
CA PRO A 170 -16.31 -0.18 28.25
C PRO A 170 -15.46 0.39 29.38
N LEU A 171 -15.94 1.43 30.06
CA LEU A 171 -15.36 1.85 31.34
C LEU A 171 -15.33 0.60 32.22
N ALA A 172 -14.13 0.13 32.60
CA ALA A 172 -14.01 -0.96 33.56
C ALA A 172 -14.80 -0.53 34.81
N ALA A 173 -15.89 -1.26 35.09
CA ALA A 173 -16.73 -1.05 36.26
C ALA A 173 -15.98 -1.42 37.55
#